data_AF-A0A1H8MU23-F1
#
_entry.id   AF-A0A1H8MU23-F1
#
_cell.length_a   1.000
_cell.length_b   1.000
_cell.length_c   1.000
_cell.angle_alpha   90.00
_cell.angle_beta   90.00
_cell.angle_gamma   90.00
#
_symmetry.space_group_name_H-M   'P 1'
#
loop_
_entity.id
_entity.type
_entity.pdbx_description
1 polymer ?
#
loop_
_entity_poly.entity_id
_entity_poly.type
_entity_poly.pdbx_seq_one_letter_code
_entity_poly.pdbx_strand_id
1 'polypeptide(L)'
;MSGPAAPSGLRAFLGFLLLSGLGWLCDMLTYTALVRLAGMAPFGANVVSSYVGVSFVWFTSLGMVFRRSGAGAGRFLALYWCYQFVSIMAYSQLLQMVAALLADRTGVAALHGALAAKIVVTPFNLVTNFLFMKTLTRFMRAA
;
A
#
# COMPACT_ATOMS: atom_id res chain seq x y z
N MET A 1 -32.89 -13.81 -3.76
CA MET A 1 -31.81 -13.08 -4.45
C MET A 1 -30.54 -13.25 -3.64
N SER A 2 -29.74 -14.26 -3.98
CA SER A 2 -28.48 -14.56 -3.29
C SER A 2 -27.46 -13.51 -3.71
N GLY A 3 -27.11 -12.59 -2.81
CA GLY A 3 -25.99 -11.67 -3.03
C GLY A 3 -24.73 -12.47 -3.40
N PRO A 4 -23.83 -11.92 -4.24
CA PRO A 4 -22.63 -12.64 -4.67
C PRO A 4 -21.85 -13.12 -3.43
N ALA A 5 -21.53 -14.41 -3.40
CA ALA A 5 -20.76 -15.03 -2.33
C ALA A 5 -19.50 -14.18 -2.06
N ALA A 6 -19.30 -13.79 -0.80
CA ALA A 6 -18.13 -13.03 -0.39
C ALA A 6 -16.87 -13.75 -0.92
N PRO A 7 -15.98 -13.06 -1.67
CA PRO A 7 -14.82 -13.72 -2.25
C PRO A 7 -14.02 -14.43 -1.15
N SER A 8 -13.65 -15.69 -1.40
CA SER A 8 -12.80 -16.45 -0.51
C SER A 8 -11.55 -15.63 -0.17
N GLY A 9 -11.10 -15.67 1.10
CA GLY A 9 -10.06 -14.76 1.61
C GLY A 9 -8.80 -14.71 0.73
N LEU A 10 -8.43 -15.83 0.11
CA LEU A 10 -7.31 -15.91 -0.83
C LEU A 10 -7.56 -15.18 -2.15
N ARG A 11 -8.75 -15.30 -2.77
CA ARG A 11 -9.06 -14.59 -4.03
C ARG A 11 -9.11 -13.08 -3.81
N ALA A 12 -9.67 -12.65 -2.68
CA ALA A 12 -9.68 -11.24 -2.30
C ALA A 12 -8.26 -10.71 -2.07
N PHE A 13 -7.41 -11.50 -1.39
CA PHE A 13 -6.01 -11.15 -1.16
C PHE A 13 -5.21 -11.05 -2.47
N LEU A 14 -5.36 -12.02 -3.39
CA LEU A 14 -4.68 -11.97 -4.69
C LEU A 14 -5.15 -10.79 -5.55
N GLY A 15 -6.45 -10.48 -5.55
CA GLY A 15 -6.97 -9.29 -6.20
C GLY A 15 -6.38 -8.00 -5.60
N PHE A 16 -6.32 -7.92 -4.27
CA PHE A 16 -5.70 -6.80 -3.57
C PHE A 16 -4.20 -6.68 -3.86
N LEU A 17 -3.48 -7.81 -3.95
CA LEU A 17 -2.05 -7.85 -4.27
C LEU A 17 -1.78 -7.28 -5.66
N LEU A 18 -2.58 -7.68 -6.66
CA LEU A 18 -2.47 -7.15 -8.02
C LEU A 18 -2.77 -5.66 -8.07
N LEU A 19 -3.84 -5.21 -7.42
CA LEU A 19 -4.19 -3.78 -7.36
C LEU A 19 -3.14 -2.96 -6.61
N SER A 20 -2.55 -3.51 -5.54
CA SER A 20 -1.44 -2.89 -4.81
C SER A 20 -0.20 -2.74 -5.68
N GLY A 21 0.11 -3.76 -6.48
CA GLY A 21 1.18 -3.69 -7.49
C GLY A 21 0.92 -2.61 -8.54
N LEU A 22 -0.31 -2.50 -9.04
CA LEU A 22 -0.70 -1.43 -9.96
C LEU A 22 -0.64 -0.04 -9.32
N GLY A 23 -1.06 0.08 -8.06
CA GLY A 23 -0.94 1.32 -7.29
C GLY A 23 0.50 1.77 -7.10
N TRP A 24 1.43 0.83 -6.90
CA TRP A 24 2.86 1.12 -6.86
C TRP A 24 3.42 1.59 -8.21
N LEU A 25 2.92 1.05 -9.33
CA LEU A 25 3.26 1.56 -10.66
C LEU A 25 2.71 2.97 -10.89
N CYS A 26 1.48 3.25 -10.46
CA CYS A 26 0.90 4.59 -10.50
C CYS A 26 1.72 5.58 -9.66
N ASP A 27 2.15 5.18 -8.47
CA ASP A 27 3.06 5.96 -7.62
C ASP A 27 4.39 6.25 -8.37
N MET A 28 5.07 5.24 -8.90
CA MET A 28 6.32 5.41 -9.65
C MET A 28 6.19 6.34 -10.86
N LEU A 29 5.11 6.21 -11.63
CA LEU A 29 4.83 7.08 -12.77
C LEU A 29 4.58 8.52 -12.32
N THR A 30 3.79 8.69 -11.27
CA THR A 30 3.47 10.02 -10.70
C THR A 30 4.73 10.68 -10.12
N TYR A 31 5.54 9.93 -9.37
CA TYR A 31 6.83 10.38 -8.85
C TYR A 31 7.74 10.86 -9.98
N THR A 32 7.89 10.02 -11.00
CA THR A 32 8.76 10.33 -12.15
C THR A 32 8.26 11.58 -12.87
N ALA A 33 6.95 11.71 -13.10
CA ALA A 33 6.37 12.91 -13.69
C ALA A 33 6.61 14.16 -12.83
N LEU A 34 6.38 14.09 -11.52
CA LEU A 34 6.57 15.23 -10.61
C LEU A 34 8.02 15.69 -10.53
N VAL A 35 8.97 14.75 -10.46
CA VAL A 35 10.40 15.09 -10.40
C VAL A 35 10.93 15.56 -11.76
N ARG A 36 10.61 14.84 -12.84
CA ARG A 36 11.20 15.09 -14.17
C ARG A 36 10.49 16.16 -14.98
N LEU A 37 9.18 16.28 -14.86
CA LEU A 37 8.37 17.22 -15.65
C LEU A 37 8.02 18.48 -14.85
N ALA A 38 7.70 18.34 -13.56
CA ALA A 38 7.33 19.48 -12.71
C ALA A 38 8.49 20.05 -11.89
N GLY A 39 9.68 19.43 -11.93
CA GLY A 39 10.86 19.90 -11.19
C GLY A 39 10.70 19.89 -9.66
N MET A 40 9.73 19.13 -9.14
CA MET A 40 9.44 19.07 -7.72
C MET A 40 10.59 18.37 -6.97
N ALA A 41 10.89 18.85 -5.76
CA ALA A 41 11.89 18.22 -4.90
C ALA A 41 11.54 16.74 -4.64
N PRO A 42 12.53 15.81 -4.67
CA PRO A 42 12.28 14.36 -4.56
C PRO A 42 11.45 13.97 -3.35
N PHE A 43 11.65 14.63 -2.21
CA PHE A 43 10.89 14.37 -0.99
C PHE A 43 9.40 14.71 -1.17
N GLY A 44 9.08 15.90 -1.68
CA GLY A 44 7.70 16.32 -1.92
C GLY A 44 7.01 15.47 -2.99
N ALA A 45 7.73 15.17 -4.07
CA ALA A 45 7.22 14.31 -5.14
C ALA A 45 6.87 12.91 -4.63
N ASN A 46 7.72 12.31 -3.78
CA ASN A 46 7.50 10.98 -3.22
C ASN A 46 6.30 10.94 -2.27
N VAL A 47 6.09 12.01 -1.47
CA VAL A 47 4.91 12.12 -0.60
C VAL A 47 3.65 12.16 -1.46
N VAL A 48 3.58 13.08 -2.42
CA VAL A 48 2.40 13.25 -3.28
C VAL A 48 2.10 11.98 -4.08
N SER A 49 3.12 11.40 -4.71
CA SER A 49 2.98 10.19 -5.51
C SER A 49 2.52 8.99 -4.68
N SER A 50 3.03 8.84 -3.45
CA SER A 50 2.64 7.77 -2.53
C SER A 50 1.15 7.87 -2.20
N TYR A 51 0.65 9.08 -1.91
CA TYR A 51 -0.78 9.30 -1.65
C TYR A 51 -1.65 9.02 -2.87
N VAL A 52 -1.18 9.32 -4.08
CA VAL A 52 -1.89 8.99 -5.33
C VAL A 52 -1.99 7.47 -5.49
N GLY A 53 -0.88 6.74 -5.35
CA GLY A 53 -0.87 5.28 -5.44
C GLY A 53 -1.76 4.62 -4.38
N VAL A 54 -1.66 5.06 -3.14
CA VAL A 54 -2.46 4.54 -2.01
C VAL A 54 -3.95 4.82 -2.21
N SER A 55 -4.31 6.01 -2.70
CA SER A 55 -5.70 6.36 -3.00
C SER A 55 -6.24 5.51 -4.16
N PHE A 56 -5.43 5.28 -5.19
CA PHE A 56 -5.78 4.36 -6.27
C PHE A 56 -6.09 2.95 -5.73
N VAL A 57 -5.20 2.37 -4.90
CA VAL A 57 -5.42 1.06 -4.27
C VAL A 57 -6.70 1.04 -3.44
N TRP A 58 -6.96 2.12 -2.69
CA TRP A 58 -8.18 2.25 -1.90
C TRP A 58 -9.44 2.15 -2.76
N PHE A 59 -9.57 3.03 -3.76
CA PHE A 59 -10.78 3.09 -4.60
C PHE A 59 -10.97 1.81 -5.43
N THR A 60 -9.88 1.32 -6.02
CA THR A 60 -9.91 0.10 -6.84
C THR A 60 -10.25 -1.12 -6.01
N SER A 61 -9.64 -1.30 -4.84
CA SER A 61 -9.91 -2.46 -3.98
C SER A 61 -11.29 -2.40 -3.37
N LEU A 62 -11.78 -1.21 -2.98
CA LEU A 62 -13.11 -1.04 -2.42
C LEU A 62 -14.21 -1.49 -3.40
N GLY A 63 -14.11 -1.10 -4.67
CA GLY A 63 -15.05 -1.48 -5.71
C GLY A 63 -14.85 -2.89 -6.28
N MET A 64 -13.61 -3.27 -6.61
CA MET A 64 -13.34 -4.53 -7.32
C MET A 64 -13.13 -5.73 -6.40
N VAL A 65 -12.49 -5.54 -5.24
CA VAL A 65 -12.17 -6.63 -4.30
C VAL A 65 -13.27 -6.81 -3.27
N PHE A 66 -13.71 -5.72 -2.63
CA PHE A 66 -14.69 -5.78 -1.57
C PHE A 66 -16.13 -5.58 -2.05
N ARG A 67 -16.33 -5.12 -3.30
CA ARG A 67 -17.65 -4.84 -3.91
C ARG A 67 -18.55 -4.01 -3.01
N ARG A 68 -17.97 -3.04 -2.31
CA ARG A 68 -18.70 -2.10 -1.44
C ARG A 68 -18.64 -0.72 -2.07
N SER A 69 -19.79 -0.09 -2.22
CA SER A 69 -19.91 1.36 -2.39
C SER A 69 -20.85 1.85 -1.30
N GLY A 70 -20.62 3.03 -0.74
CA GLY A 70 -21.48 3.50 0.34
C GLY A 70 -21.16 4.91 0.80
N ALA A 71 -22.21 5.61 1.27
CA ALA A 71 -22.11 6.92 1.90
C ALA A 71 -21.13 6.85 3.09
N GLY A 72 -20.07 7.67 3.05
CA GLY A 72 -19.01 7.69 4.07
C GLY A 72 -17.65 7.14 3.63
N ALA A 73 -17.51 6.68 2.38
CA ALA A 73 -16.21 6.23 1.82
C ALA A 73 -15.07 7.26 1.97
N GLY A 74 -15.39 8.57 1.93
CA GLY A 74 -14.41 9.64 2.17
C GLY A 74 -13.87 9.69 3.61
N ARG A 75 -14.70 9.40 4.62
CA ARG A 75 -14.25 9.34 6.03
C ARG A 75 -13.31 8.16 6.26
N PHE A 76 -13.62 7.03 5.64
CA PHE A 76 -12.79 5.84 5.68
C PHE A 76 -11.48 6.01 4.90
N LEU A 77 -11.49 6.78 3.79
CA LEU A 77 -10.29 7.20 3.08
C LEU A 77 -9.37 8.05 3.97
N ALA A 78 -9.91 9.01 4.73
CA ALA A 78 -9.10 9.81 5.66
C ALA A 78 -8.45 8.94 6.75
N LEU A 79 -9.19 7.97 7.32
CA LEU A 79 -8.64 7.01 8.28
C LEU A 79 -7.54 6.15 7.65
N TYR A 80 -7.74 5.72 6.40
CA TYR A 80 -6.78 4.96 5.63
C TYR A 80 -5.51 5.76 5.33
N TRP A 81 -5.64 7.05 5.01
CA TRP A 81 -4.50 7.96 4.87
C TRP A 81 -3.70 8.12 6.16
N CYS A 82 -4.36 8.27 7.31
CA CYS A 82 -3.67 8.31 8.60
C CYS A 82 -2.92 7.00 8.89
N TYR A 83 -3.57 5.85 8.66
CA TYR A 83 -2.94 4.54 8.78
C TYR A 83 -1.74 4.40 7.84
N GLN A 84 -1.88 4.83 6.59
CA GLN A 84 -0.81 4.73 5.61
C GLN A 84 0.39 5.59 5.98
N PHE A 85 0.15 6.81 6.49
CA PHE A 85 1.22 7.67 6.97
C PHE A 85 2.04 7.00 8.07
N VAL A 86 1.35 6.46 9.10
CA VAL A 86 2.01 5.73 10.20
C VAL A 86 2.72 4.49 9.69
N SER A 87 2.09 3.74 8.78
CA SER A 87 2.65 2.53 8.19
C SER A 87 3.92 2.82 7.39
N ILE A 88 3.93 3.88 6.57
CA ILE A 88 5.13 4.30 5.82
C ILE A 88 6.28 4.63 6.77
N MET A 89 6.02 5.35 7.86
CA MET A 89 7.07 5.65 8.85
C MET A 89 7.59 4.38 9.53
N ALA A 90 6.69 3.52 10.01
CA ALA A 90 7.04 2.28 10.70
C ALA A 90 7.81 1.31 9.78
N TYR A 91 7.33 1.10 8.55
CA TYR A 91 7.99 0.23 7.57
C TYR A 91 9.31 0.81 7.06
N SER A 92 9.44 2.14 6.95
CA SER A 92 10.72 2.78 6.62
C SER A 92 11.77 2.52 7.69
N GLN A 93 11.41 2.66 8.97
CA GLN A 93 12.30 2.33 10.09
C GLN A 93 12.63 0.83 10.13
N LEU A 94 11.63 -0.03 9.98
CA LEU A 94 11.84 -1.48 9.94
C LEU A 94 12.77 -1.89 8.79
N LEU A 95 12.60 -1.30 7.61
CA LEU A 95 13.46 -1.56 6.45
C LEU A 95 14.91 -1.15 6.73
N GLN A 96 15.14 0.01 7.36
CA GLN A 96 16.48 0.44 7.76
C GLN A 96 17.12 -0.52 8.78
N MET A 97 16.36 -0.94 9.81
CA MET A 97 16.84 -1.90 10.81
C MET A 97 17.20 -3.25 10.19
N VAL A 98 16.32 -3.79 9.34
CA VAL A 98 16.55 -5.07 8.66
C VAL A 98 17.75 -4.96 7.72
N ALA A 99 17.86 -3.88 6.94
CA ALA A 99 19.01 -3.67 6.05
C ALA A 99 20.35 -3.60 6.83
N ALA A 100 20.37 -2.90 7.97
CA ALA A 100 21.55 -2.82 8.83
C ALA A 100 21.94 -4.19 9.41
N LEU A 101 20.95 -4.94 9.94
CA LEU A 101 21.18 -6.29 10.46
C LEU A 101 21.71 -7.25 9.39
N LEU A 102 21.21 -7.17 8.15
CA LEU A 102 21.73 -8.00 7.06
C LEU A 102 23.16 -7.61 6.67
N ALA A 103 23.46 -6.31 6.57
CA ALA A 103 24.81 -5.82 6.26
C ALA A 103 25.84 -6.32 7.28
N ASP A 104 25.52 -6.20 8.57
CA ASP A 104 26.40 -6.63 9.67
C ASP A 104 26.63 -8.14 9.72
N ARG A 105 25.64 -8.95 9.33
CA ARG A 105 25.69 -10.42 9.45
C ARG A 105 26.26 -11.13 8.24
N THR A 106 26.24 -10.52 7.06
CA THR A 106 26.52 -11.23 5.80
C THR A 106 27.64 -10.60 4.96
N GLY A 107 28.12 -9.40 5.31
CA GLY A 107 29.13 -8.68 4.51
C GLY A 107 28.63 -8.29 3.10
N VAL A 108 27.34 -8.46 2.86
CA VAL A 108 26.67 -8.19 1.59
C VAL A 108 26.64 -6.68 1.37
N ALA A 109 27.09 -6.23 0.19
CA ALA A 109 27.14 -4.81 -0.15
C ALA A 109 25.79 -4.12 0.13
N ALA A 110 25.82 -2.90 0.66
CA ALA A 110 24.65 -2.17 1.15
C ALA A 110 23.45 -2.13 0.18
N LEU A 111 23.70 -2.14 -1.13
CA LEU A 111 22.69 -2.20 -2.17
C LEU A 111 21.87 -3.51 -2.15
N HIS A 112 22.54 -4.64 -1.96
CA HIS A 112 21.92 -5.96 -1.89
C HIS A 112 21.17 -6.16 -0.57
N GLY A 113 21.68 -5.58 0.53
CA GLY A 113 20.98 -5.55 1.83
C GLY A 113 19.66 -4.80 1.78
N ALA A 114 19.61 -3.65 1.10
CA ALA A 114 18.38 -2.87 0.92
C ALA A 114 17.33 -3.60 0.08
N LEU A 115 17.74 -4.32 -0.98
CA LEU A 115 16.84 -5.14 -1.79
C LEU A 115 16.30 -6.35 -1.01
N ALA A 116 17.17 -7.05 -0.27
CA ALA A 116 16.77 -8.17 0.58
C ALA A 116 15.79 -7.72 1.69
N ALA A 117 16.05 -6.57 2.33
CA ALA A 117 15.15 -5.99 3.31
C ALA A 117 13.76 -5.67 2.71
N LYS A 118 13.71 -5.13 1.49
CA LYS A 118 12.43 -4.93 0.77
C LYS A 118 11.70 -6.24 0.53
N ILE A 119 12.37 -7.30 0.09
CA ILE A 119 11.75 -8.61 -0.18
C ILE A 119 11.13 -9.20 1.08
N VAL A 120 11.80 -9.04 2.24
CA VAL A 120 11.29 -9.53 3.53
C VAL A 120 10.13 -8.67 4.04
N VAL A 121 10.26 -7.35 4.01
CA VAL A 121 9.31 -6.42 4.66
C VAL A 121 8.03 -6.20 3.84
N THR A 122 8.12 -6.21 2.51
CA THR A 122 6.99 -5.89 1.61
C THR A 122 5.81 -6.86 1.76
N PRO A 123 5.99 -8.19 1.85
CA PRO A 123 4.89 -9.12 2.11
C PRO A 123 4.13 -8.81 3.40
N PHE A 124 4.83 -8.48 4.48
CA PHE A 124 4.18 -8.11 5.74
C PHE A 124 3.36 -6.83 5.60
N ASN A 125 3.90 -5.81 4.92
CA ASN A 125 3.18 -4.57 4.63
C ASN A 125 1.91 -4.83 3.79
N LEU A 126 2.00 -5.67 2.78
CA LEU A 126 0.83 -6.02 1.96
C LEU A 126 -0.23 -6.77 2.75
N VAL A 127 0.16 -7.69 3.62
CA VAL A 127 -0.77 -8.44 4.48
C VAL A 127 -1.44 -7.52 5.50
N THR A 128 -0.70 -6.67 6.20
CA THR A 128 -1.28 -5.74 7.18
C THR A 128 -2.20 -4.74 6.50
N ASN A 129 -1.80 -4.21 5.35
CA ASN A 129 -2.64 -3.31 4.56
C ASN A 129 -3.94 -3.98 4.10
N PHE A 130 -3.86 -5.22 3.60
CA PHE A 130 -5.04 -6.00 3.25
C PHE A 130 -5.98 -6.23 4.44
N LEU A 131 -5.43 -6.64 5.59
CA LEU A 131 -6.19 -6.88 6.81
C LEU A 131 -6.86 -5.60 7.31
N PHE A 132 -6.16 -4.46 7.22
CA PHE A 132 -6.70 -3.16 7.60
C PHE A 132 -7.85 -2.75 6.68
N MET A 133 -7.69 -2.81 5.35
CA MET A 133 -8.79 -2.53 4.40
C MET A 133 -9.97 -3.50 4.58
N LYS A 134 -9.71 -4.79 4.79
CA LYS A 134 -10.75 -5.79 5.07
C LYS A 134 -11.50 -5.47 6.37
N THR A 135 -10.80 -4.97 7.38
CA THR A 135 -11.41 -4.58 8.65
C THR A 135 -12.23 -3.30 8.49
N LEU A 136 -11.71 -2.28 7.82
CA LEU A 136 -12.43 -1.05 7.54
C LEU A 136 -13.73 -1.31 6.76
N THR A 137 -13.66 -2.14 5.72
CA THR A 137 -14.81 -2.46 4.87
C THR A 137 -15.89 -3.27 5.59
N ARG A 138 -15.56 -4.01 6.65
CA ARG A 138 -16.56 -4.64 7.53
C ARG A 138 -17.37 -3.62 8.32
N PHE A 139 -16.78 -2.49 8.69
CA PHE A 139 -17.48 -1.39 9.36
C PHE A 139 -18.26 -0.48 8.41
N MET A 140 -18.11 -0.68 7.09
CA MET A 140 -18.92 0.00 6.09
C MET A 140 -20.27 -0.70 5.96
N ARG A 141 -21.38 0.02 6.23
CA ARG A 141 -22.73 -0.49 5.96
C ARG A 141 -22.82 -0.87 4.47
N ALA A 142 -23.43 -2.02 4.18
CA ALA A 142 -23.82 -2.33 2.81
C ALA A 142 -24.80 -1.24 2.38
N ALA A 143 -24.53 -0.59 1.24
CA ALA A 143 -25.55 0.19 0.56
C ALA A 143 -26.65 -0.73 0.04
#